data_AF-A0A4Y9M079-F1
#
_entry.id   AF-A0A4Y9M079-F1
#
_cell.length_a   1.000
_cell.length_b   1.000
_cell.length_c   1.000
_cell.angle_alpha   90.00
_cell.angle_beta   90.00
_cell.angle_gamma   90.00
#
_symmetry.space_group_name_H-M   'P 1'
#
loop_
_entity.id
_entity.type
_entity.pdbx_description
1 polymer ?
#
loop_
_entity_poly.entity_id
_entity_poly.type
_entity_poly.pdbx_seq_one_letter_code
_entity_poly.pdbx_strand_id
1 'polypeptide(L)'
;MKRMILTSSSGVGLTYADRADMVVPLIFRFVSGPLPTSHHLDEFLDGRLNPGIPEVIWADLVSRSPQTGLAHKNVALVRFCEIYGVELIELWFDPSPNNQLQLIWILDYLRAEPYMAERLKLRLVDFDLLGADVAGLRERTVRALDVTERDFEVARMAWEAYRAPTPELCFGLLSRDFPGLPFLKPALEQLLAELPSPTTGLGATEARLLELIAKGHNRTKELFQPGGLLETRVFDQWELGPLLEGLASGPMPAVGGLDSKLATLAPHDARGRNAAFRRSRLLLTDFGKAVLAGRDNFRSHNPIRRWWGGTLLTNERLWRWNPQSRSLAAP
;
A
#
# COMPACT_ATOMS: atom_id res chain seq x y z
N MET A 1 20.15 5.17 -25.16
CA MET A 1 18.86 5.64 -24.66
C MET A 1 18.90 5.60 -23.14
N LYS A 2 18.83 6.76 -22.48
CA LYS A 2 18.83 6.85 -21.02
C LYS A 2 17.44 6.50 -20.47
N ARG A 3 17.37 5.51 -19.59
CA ARG A 3 16.13 4.91 -19.09
C ARG A 3 16.03 5.07 -17.58
N MET A 4 14.84 5.42 -17.11
CA MET A 4 14.49 5.44 -15.69
C MET A 4 13.31 4.51 -15.43
N ILE A 5 13.30 3.83 -14.28
CA ILE A 5 12.14 3.11 -13.76
C ILE A 5 11.62 3.85 -12.53
N LEU A 6 10.33 4.16 -12.52
CA LEU A 6 9.59 4.54 -11.30
C LEU A 6 8.81 3.30 -10.82
N THR A 7 8.92 2.99 -9.53
CA THR A 7 8.31 1.81 -8.93
C THR A 7 7.96 2.07 -7.46
N SER A 8 7.21 1.18 -6.82
CA SER A 8 7.10 1.16 -5.35
C SER A 8 8.30 0.50 -4.68
N SER A 9 8.31 0.50 -3.35
CA SER A 9 9.23 -0.30 -2.53
C SER A 9 9.22 -1.81 -2.86
N SER A 10 8.13 -2.35 -3.42
CA SER A 10 8.10 -3.74 -3.90
C SER A 10 9.09 -3.97 -5.05
N GLY A 11 9.33 -2.98 -5.91
CA GLY A 11 10.19 -3.12 -7.09
C GLY A 11 11.63 -2.68 -6.89
N VAL A 12 12.10 -2.50 -5.65
CA VAL A 12 13.52 -2.14 -5.36
C VAL A 12 14.50 -3.11 -6.02
N GLY A 13 14.12 -4.40 -6.16
CA GLY A 13 14.90 -5.41 -6.87
C GLY A 13 15.26 -5.07 -8.32
N LEU A 14 14.47 -4.21 -8.99
CA LEU A 14 14.75 -3.72 -10.35
C LEU A 14 16.08 -2.95 -10.44
N THR A 15 16.56 -2.38 -9.33
CA THR A 15 17.87 -1.72 -9.23
C THR A 15 19.01 -2.64 -9.66
N TYR A 16 18.86 -3.94 -9.41
CA TYR A 16 19.89 -4.95 -9.68
C TYR A 16 19.61 -5.75 -10.96
N ALA A 17 18.48 -5.48 -11.62
CA ALA A 17 18.02 -6.21 -12.80
C ALA A 17 18.63 -5.71 -14.12
N ASP A 18 19.45 -4.65 -14.09
CA ASP A 18 20.11 -4.06 -15.28
C ASP A 18 19.12 -3.68 -16.40
N ARG A 19 17.97 -3.11 -16.00
CA ARG A 19 16.89 -2.72 -16.93
C ARG A 19 16.84 -1.24 -17.28
N ALA A 20 17.47 -0.41 -16.46
CA ALA A 20 17.44 1.04 -16.56
C ALA A 20 18.71 1.62 -15.94
N ASP A 21 19.08 2.82 -16.38
CA ASP A 21 20.18 3.59 -15.79
C ASP A 21 19.89 3.98 -14.33
N MET A 22 18.60 4.09 -13.98
CA MET A 22 18.15 4.50 -12.66
C MET A 22 16.81 3.86 -12.30
N VAL A 23 16.68 3.44 -11.04
CA VAL A 23 15.42 2.97 -10.45
C VAL A 23 15.11 3.85 -9.24
N VAL A 24 13.91 4.44 -9.25
CA VAL A 24 13.42 5.31 -8.17
C VAL A 24 12.25 4.61 -7.48
N PRO A 25 12.46 4.05 -6.28
CA PRO A 25 11.38 3.47 -5.50
C PRO A 25 10.64 4.57 -4.72
N LEU A 26 9.31 4.55 -4.80
CA LEU A 26 8.40 5.39 -4.04
C LEU A 26 8.00 4.64 -2.74
N ILE A 27 8.16 5.30 -1.61
CA ILE A 27 8.08 4.63 -0.28
C ILE A 27 6.74 4.80 0.42
N PHE A 28 5.81 5.57 -0.13
CA PHE A 28 4.56 5.89 0.55
C PHE A 28 3.65 4.66 0.73
N ARG A 29 3.14 4.50 1.95
CA ARG A 29 2.10 3.54 2.30
C ARG A 29 0.77 4.28 2.40
N PHE A 30 0.00 4.33 1.32
CA PHE A 30 -1.29 5.01 1.25
C PHE A 30 -2.46 4.20 1.82
N VAL A 31 -2.23 2.92 2.12
CA VAL A 31 -3.26 2.01 2.66
C VAL A 31 -3.45 2.12 4.18
N SER A 32 -2.53 2.80 4.88
CA SER A 32 -2.48 2.83 6.33
C SER A 32 -2.12 4.22 6.84
N GLY A 33 -2.75 4.62 7.95
CA GLY A 33 -2.54 5.93 8.54
C GLY A 33 -3.15 7.09 7.73
N PRO A 34 -2.98 8.34 8.19
CA PRO A 34 -3.41 9.50 7.42
C PRO A 34 -2.61 9.60 6.12
N LEU A 35 -3.28 9.98 5.03
CA LEU A 35 -2.57 10.26 3.78
C LEU A 35 -1.64 11.47 3.95
N PRO A 36 -0.45 11.45 3.33
CA PRO A 36 0.40 12.63 3.21
C PRO A 36 -0.35 13.80 2.56
N THR A 37 -0.03 15.02 2.96
CA THR A 37 -0.55 16.22 2.31
C THR A 37 0.05 16.34 0.90
N SER A 38 -0.63 17.05 -0.02
CA SER A 38 -0.06 17.32 -1.34
C SER A 38 1.30 17.99 -1.25
N HIS A 39 1.47 18.93 -0.31
CA HIS A 39 2.75 19.59 -0.05
C HIS A 39 3.89 18.60 0.28
N HIS A 40 3.64 17.61 1.15
CA HIS A 40 4.65 16.61 1.49
C HIS A 40 4.97 15.69 0.30
N LEU A 41 3.97 15.36 -0.53
CA LEU A 41 4.20 14.58 -1.76
C LEU A 41 5.03 15.37 -2.79
N ASP A 42 4.79 16.67 -2.91
CA ASP A 42 5.53 17.57 -3.79
C ASP A 42 6.98 17.75 -3.28
N GLU A 43 7.17 18.02 -1.98
CA GLU A 43 8.50 18.12 -1.36
C GLU A 43 9.35 16.86 -1.55
N PHE A 44 8.73 15.68 -1.46
CA PHE A 44 9.38 14.41 -1.71
C PHE A 44 10.00 14.32 -3.11
N LEU A 45 9.32 14.84 -4.14
CA LEU A 45 9.76 14.82 -5.54
C LEU A 45 10.64 16.03 -5.90
N ASP A 46 10.45 17.17 -5.25
CA ASP A 46 11.25 18.39 -5.46
C ASP A 46 12.67 18.28 -4.90
N GLY A 47 12.91 17.34 -3.99
CA GLY A 47 14.24 17.07 -3.44
C GLY A 47 14.81 18.21 -2.60
N ARG A 48 13.96 19.17 -2.19
CA ARG A 48 14.34 20.26 -1.28
C ARG A 48 14.27 19.75 0.16
N LEU A 49 15.42 19.63 0.81
CA LEU A 49 15.50 19.34 2.24
C LEU A 49 14.98 20.54 3.02
N ASN A 50 13.85 20.39 3.70
CA ASN A 50 13.35 21.40 4.62
C ASN A 50 14.06 21.21 5.99
N PRO A 51 14.83 22.18 6.50
CA PRO A 51 15.57 22.00 7.75
C PRO A 51 14.59 21.95 8.93
N GLY A 52 14.28 20.75 9.43
CA GLY A 52 13.44 20.59 10.62
C GLY A 52 12.59 19.32 10.67
N ILE A 53 12.41 18.62 9.56
CA ILE A 53 11.72 17.33 9.51
C ILE A 53 12.66 16.32 8.87
N PRO A 54 12.98 15.18 9.52
CA PRO A 54 13.77 14.12 8.90
C PRO A 54 12.90 13.41 7.86
N GLU A 55 12.70 14.04 6.71
CA GLU A 55 11.94 13.48 5.60
C GLU A 55 12.89 12.93 4.53
N VAL A 56 12.67 11.67 4.18
CA VAL A 56 13.37 10.97 3.11
C VAL A 56 12.84 11.49 1.78
N ILE A 57 13.71 12.05 0.94
CA ILE A 57 13.33 12.50 -0.42
C ILE A 57 13.59 11.40 -1.46
N TRP A 58 13.04 11.55 -2.67
CA TRP A 58 13.23 10.57 -3.76
C TRP A 58 14.72 10.27 -4.01
N ALA A 59 15.57 11.30 -3.98
CA ALA A 59 17.00 11.20 -4.24
C ALA A 59 17.78 10.40 -3.16
N ASP A 60 17.20 10.19 -1.98
CA ASP A 60 17.79 9.36 -0.91
C ASP A 60 17.57 7.88 -1.11
N LEU A 61 16.61 7.54 -1.96
CA LEU A 61 16.17 6.17 -2.22
C LEU A 61 16.79 5.58 -3.49
N VAL A 62 17.51 6.40 -4.24
CA VAL A 62 18.20 6.01 -5.47
C VAL A 62 19.61 5.56 -5.14
N SER A 63 19.98 4.38 -5.66
CA SER A 63 21.35 3.88 -5.56
C SER A 63 22.32 4.74 -6.37
N ARG A 64 23.58 4.84 -5.92
CA ARG A 64 24.63 5.55 -6.67
C ARG A 64 24.73 4.99 -8.09
N SER A 65 24.48 5.85 -9.08
CA SER A 65 24.62 5.49 -10.49
C SER A 65 26.11 5.48 -10.88
N PRO A 66 26.59 4.46 -11.61
CA PRO A 66 27.93 4.48 -12.18
C PRO A 66 28.15 5.64 -13.17
N GLN A 67 27.11 6.06 -13.91
CA GLN A 67 27.20 7.12 -14.91
C GLN A 67 27.07 8.53 -14.33
N THR A 68 26.16 8.74 -13.37
CA THR A 68 25.87 10.08 -12.82
C THR A 68 26.40 10.32 -11.41
N GLY A 69 26.96 9.29 -10.77
CA GLY A 69 27.39 9.36 -9.38
C GLY A 69 26.24 9.73 -8.45
N LEU A 70 26.31 10.93 -7.87
CA LEU A 70 25.34 11.51 -6.94
C LEU A 70 24.63 12.75 -7.52
N ALA A 71 24.66 12.95 -8.84
CA ALA A 71 24.06 14.14 -9.47
C ALA A 71 22.53 14.29 -9.26
N HIS A 72 21.86 13.23 -8.80
CA HIS A 72 20.46 13.24 -8.39
C HIS A 72 20.24 13.87 -7.00
N LYS A 73 21.28 13.99 -6.17
CA LYS A 73 21.16 14.51 -4.80
C LYS A 73 20.73 15.98 -4.82
N ASN A 74 19.71 16.30 -4.01
CA ASN A 74 19.15 17.64 -3.84
C ASN A 74 18.64 18.31 -5.13
N VAL A 75 18.24 17.51 -6.13
CA VAL A 75 17.61 17.99 -7.36
C VAL A 75 16.20 17.44 -7.45
N ALA A 76 15.25 18.24 -7.93
CA ALA A 76 13.90 17.76 -8.20
C ALA A 76 13.91 16.64 -9.25
N LEU A 77 13.02 15.65 -9.12
CA LEU A 77 12.98 14.47 -9.99
C LEU A 77 12.86 14.87 -11.47
N VAL A 78 11.92 15.76 -11.79
CA VAL A 78 11.69 16.26 -13.14
C VAL A 78 12.95 16.94 -13.67
N ARG A 79 13.54 17.84 -12.86
CA ARG A 79 14.73 18.60 -13.24
C ARG A 79 15.94 17.68 -13.45
N PHE A 80 16.09 16.65 -12.63
CA PHE A 80 17.12 15.64 -12.82
C PHE A 80 16.91 14.90 -14.15
N CYS A 81 15.68 14.50 -14.46
CA CYS A 81 15.38 13.83 -15.73
C CYS A 81 15.75 14.70 -16.93
N GLU A 82 15.46 16.01 -16.88
CA GLU A 82 15.87 16.96 -17.93
C GLU A 82 17.38 17.09 -18.08
N ILE A 83 18.10 17.31 -16.97
CA ILE A 83 19.57 17.50 -16.96
C ILE A 83 20.27 16.23 -17.42
N TYR A 84 19.84 15.08 -16.91
CA TYR A 84 20.39 13.81 -17.33
C TYR A 84 19.98 13.46 -18.76
N GLY A 85 18.88 14.01 -19.28
CA GLY A 85 18.36 13.70 -20.60
C GLY A 85 17.75 12.31 -20.64
N VAL A 86 16.88 11.99 -19.68
CA VAL A 86 16.12 10.73 -19.67
C VAL A 86 15.23 10.70 -20.92
N GLU A 87 15.30 9.62 -21.67
CA GLU A 87 14.56 9.44 -22.94
C GLU A 87 13.34 8.53 -22.77
N LEU A 88 13.35 7.66 -21.76
CA LEU A 88 12.26 6.73 -21.47
C LEU A 88 12.10 6.55 -19.96
N ILE A 89 10.87 6.68 -19.48
CA ILE A 89 10.47 6.48 -18.09
C ILE A 89 9.48 5.33 -18.05
N GLU A 90 9.81 4.25 -17.35
CA GLU A 90 8.94 3.09 -17.21
C GLU A 90 8.28 3.06 -15.83
N LEU A 91 6.96 2.91 -15.80
CA LEU A 91 6.20 2.72 -14.57
C LEU A 91 6.04 1.22 -14.29
N TRP A 92 6.60 0.75 -13.18
CA TRP A 92 6.54 -0.65 -12.75
C TRP A 92 5.82 -0.75 -11.41
N PHE A 93 4.54 -1.15 -11.43
CA PHE A 93 3.71 -1.28 -10.22
C PHE A 93 2.95 -2.60 -10.28
N ASP A 94 3.11 -3.43 -9.25
CA ASP A 94 2.44 -4.73 -9.17
C ASP A 94 0.93 -4.57 -8.84
N PRO A 95 0.11 -5.64 -8.92
CA PRO A 95 -1.33 -5.54 -8.72
C PRO A 95 -1.77 -5.25 -7.27
N SER A 96 -0.85 -5.11 -6.30
CA SER A 96 -1.23 -4.86 -4.91
C SER A 96 -1.89 -3.49 -4.76
N PRO A 97 -2.84 -3.34 -3.82
CA PRO A 97 -3.56 -2.09 -3.63
C PRO A 97 -2.68 -0.86 -3.43
N ASN A 98 -1.61 -0.95 -2.62
CA ASN A 98 -0.71 0.18 -2.43
C ASN A 98 0.08 0.53 -3.69
N ASN A 99 0.49 -0.46 -4.50
CA ASN A 99 1.17 -0.20 -5.78
C ASN A 99 0.24 0.53 -6.75
N GLN A 100 -1.02 0.12 -6.81
CA GLN A 100 -2.01 0.78 -7.66
C GLN A 100 -2.34 2.20 -7.17
N LEU A 101 -2.37 2.44 -5.85
CA LEU A 101 -2.50 3.79 -5.28
C LEU A 101 -1.29 4.68 -5.60
N GLN A 102 -0.07 4.13 -5.54
CA GLN A 102 1.12 4.88 -5.96
C GLN A 102 1.13 5.16 -7.47
N LEU A 103 0.67 4.22 -8.30
CA LEU A 103 0.56 4.40 -9.74
C LEU A 103 -0.40 5.55 -10.10
N ILE A 104 -1.60 5.58 -9.51
CA ILE A 104 -2.55 6.67 -9.78
C ILE A 104 -2.05 8.01 -9.23
N TRP A 105 -1.36 8.02 -8.08
CA TRP A 105 -0.76 9.24 -7.55
C TRP A 105 0.33 9.79 -8.48
N ILE A 106 1.28 8.95 -8.91
CA ILE A 106 2.39 9.42 -9.75
C ILE A 106 1.89 9.84 -11.15
N LEU A 107 0.86 9.18 -11.68
CA LEU A 107 0.23 9.62 -12.93
C LEU A 107 -0.46 10.98 -12.76
N ASP A 108 -1.21 11.20 -11.68
CA ASP A 108 -1.84 12.49 -11.38
C ASP A 108 -0.80 13.62 -11.29
N TYR A 109 0.33 13.36 -10.62
CA TYR A 109 1.47 14.28 -10.55
C TYR A 109 2.07 14.57 -11.94
N LEU A 110 2.43 13.52 -12.69
CA LEU A 110 3.17 13.65 -13.95
C LEU A 110 2.36 14.29 -15.08
N ARG A 111 1.03 14.34 -14.96
CA ARG A 111 0.17 15.07 -15.91
C ARG A 111 0.55 16.56 -16.00
N ALA A 112 1.06 17.15 -14.91
CA ALA A 112 1.52 18.53 -14.88
C ALA A 112 2.96 18.73 -15.40
N GLU A 113 3.64 17.65 -15.81
CA GLU A 113 5.05 17.63 -16.17
C GLU A 113 5.27 17.14 -17.62
N PRO A 114 5.09 18.01 -18.64
CA PRO A 114 5.09 17.62 -20.05
C PRO A 114 6.33 16.84 -20.48
N TYR A 115 7.51 17.24 -19.99
CA TYR A 115 8.76 16.56 -20.30
C TYR A 115 8.71 15.08 -19.91
N MET A 116 8.21 14.76 -18.71
CA MET A 116 8.14 13.37 -18.26
C MET A 116 6.97 12.64 -18.91
N ALA A 117 5.80 13.27 -19.01
CA ALA A 117 4.57 12.68 -19.56
C ALA A 117 4.77 12.10 -20.96
N GLU A 118 5.46 12.83 -21.85
CA GLU A 118 5.76 12.39 -23.22
C GLU A 118 6.70 11.18 -23.31
N ARG A 119 7.38 10.84 -22.21
CA ARG A 119 8.41 9.79 -22.14
C ARG A 119 7.94 8.57 -21.33
N LEU A 120 6.67 8.53 -20.93
CA LEU A 120 6.14 7.43 -20.11
C LEU A 120 5.82 6.18 -20.93
N LYS A 121 6.16 5.03 -20.37
CA LYS A 121 5.57 3.74 -20.71
C LYS A 121 5.11 3.04 -19.45
N LEU A 122 3.87 2.56 -19.45
CA LEU A 122 3.38 1.71 -18.37
C LEU A 122 3.77 0.26 -18.65
N ARG A 123 4.38 -0.40 -17.68
CA ARG A 123 4.63 -1.85 -17.75
C ARG A 123 3.51 -2.57 -17.01
N LEU A 124 2.83 -3.49 -17.71
CA LEU A 124 1.80 -4.33 -17.11
C LEU A 124 2.43 -5.44 -16.29
N VAL A 125 2.75 -5.12 -15.04
CA VAL A 125 3.32 -6.05 -14.07
C VAL A 125 2.19 -6.83 -13.41
N ASP A 126 1.93 -8.05 -13.87
CA ASP A 126 0.86 -8.94 -13.38
C ASP A 126 1.33 -9.93 -12.30
N PHE A 127 2.50 -9.69 -11.72
CA PHE A 127 3.16 -10.54 -10.74
C PHE A 127 3.66 -9.73 -9.54
N ASP A 128 4.02 -10.42 -8.47
CA ASP A 128 4.55 -9.80 -7.25
C ASP A 128 6.00 -9.33 -7.45
N LEU A 129 6.24 -8.01 -7.36
CA LEU A 129 7.58 -7.45 -7.50
C LEU A 129 8.47 -7.75 -6.29
N LEU A 130 7.89 -7.77 -5.08
CA LEU A 130 8.65 -7.94 -3.84
C LEU A 130 9.28 -9.34 -3.75
N GLY A 131 8.57 -10.35 -4.28
CA GLY A 131 9.04 -11.74 -4.31
C GLY A 131 9.84 -12.12 -5.57
N ALA A 132 10.00 -11.22 -6.53
CA ALA A 132 10.65 -11.53 -7.80
C ALA A 132 12.17 -11.59 -7.66
N ASP A 133 12.78 -12.66 -8.18
CA ASP A 133 14.24 -12.79 -8.21
C ASP A 133 14.86 -11.87 -9.28
N VAL A 134 16.10 -11.43 -9.05
CA VAL A 134 16.77 -10.43 -9.90
C VAL A 134 17.03 -10.96 -11.32
N ALA A 135 17.33 -12.24 -11.49
CA ALA A 135 17.59 -12.84 -12.80
C ALA A 135 16.29 -12.92 -13.63
N GLY A 136 15.21 -13.36 -12.99
CA GLY A 136 13.86 -13.37 -13.52
C GLY A 136 13.39 -11.96 -13.88
N LEU A 137 13.63 -10.96 -13.04
CA LEU A 137 13.33 -9.56 -13.38
C LEU A 137 14.13 -9.10 -14.61
N ARG A 138 15.42 -9.43 -14.72
CA ARG A 138 16.27 -9.07 -15.86
C ARG A 138 15.71 -9.62 -17.17
N GLU A 139 15.36 -10.91 -17.20
CA GLU A 139 15.00 -11.63 -18.44
C GLU A 139 13.50 -11.51 -18.80
N ARG A 140 12.63 -11.23 -17.82
CA ARG A 140 11.17 -11.27 -18.02
C ARG A 140 10.69 -10.20 -18.99
N THR A 141 10.05 -10.63 -20.07
CA THR A 141 9.37 -9.69 -20.97
C THR A 141 8.07 -9.22 -20.32
N VAL A 142 7.95 -7.91 -20.13
CA VAL A 142 6.75 -7.28 -19.56
C VAL A 142 6.15 -6.36 -20.61
N ARG A 143 4.87 -6.57 -20.91
CA ARG A 143 4.14 -5.79 -21.91
C ARG A 143 4.16 -4.31 -21.54
N ALA A 144 4.53 -3.47 -22.50
CA ALA A 144 4.41 -2.02 -22.38
C ALA A 144 3.09 -1.54 -22.97
N LEU A 145 2.50 -0.54 -22.33
CA LEU A 145 1.40 0.26 -22.84
C LEU A 145 1.84 1.71 -22.94
N ASP A 146 1.30 2.39 -23.94
CA ASP A 146 1.30 3.85 -23.99
C ASP A 146 0.40 4.40 -22.88
N VAL A 147 0.86 5.46 -22.22
CA VAL A 147 0.03 6.24 -21.28
C VAL A 147 -0.67 7.31 -22.08
N THR A 148 -2.00 7.34 -22.02
CA THR A 148 -2.83 8.30 -22.75
C THR A 148 -3.39 9.38 -21.83
N GLU A 149 -3.90 10.48 -22.40
CA GLU A 149 -4.65 11.51 -21.66
C GLU A 149 -5.80 10.93 -20.83
N ARG A 150 -6.44 9.87 -21.34
CA ARG A 150 -7.51 9.18 -20.61
C ARG A 150 -6.98 8.47 -19.35
N ASP A 151 -5.77 7.92 -19.39
CA ASP A 151 -5.17 7.24 -18.24
C ASP A 151 -4.79 8.24 -17.14
N PHE A 152 -4.29 9.42 -17.53
CA PHE A 152 -4.06 10.53 -16.59
C PHE A 152 -5.35 11.00 -15.92
N GLU A 153 -6.45 11.17 -16.67
CA GLU A 153 -7.73 11.58 -16.10
C GLU A 153 -8.33 10.52 -15.17
N VAL A 154 -8.19 9.23 -15.52
CA VAL A 154 -8.59 8.12 -14.63
C VAL A 154 -7.78 8.16 -13.33
N ALA A 155 -6.47 8.36 -13.43
CA ALA A 155 -5.57 8.44 -12.28
C ALA A 155 -5.95 9.59 -11.33
N ARG A 156 -6.14 10.81 -11.88
CA ARG A 156 -6.59 11.99 -11.14
C ARG A 156 -7.90 11.71 -10.39
N MET A 157 -8.92 11.24 -11.11
CA MET A 157 -10.23 10.93 -10.53
C MET A 157 -10.14 9.87 -9.42
N ALA A 158 -9.38 8.79 -9.65
CA ALA A 158 -9.22 7.73 -8.66
C ALA A 158 -8.46 8.21 -7.41
N TRP A 159 -7.44 9.05 -7.59
CA TRP A 159 -6.67 9.62 -6.49
C TRP A 159 -7.47 10.64 -5.67
N GLU A 160 -8.27 11.48 -6.32
CA GLU A 160 -9.24 12.36 -5.64
C GLU A 160 -10.30 11.57 -4.87
N ALA A 161 -10.86 10.53 -5.48
CA ALA A 161 -11.85 9.67 -4.83
C ALA A 161 -11.29 9.00 -3.57
N TYR A 162 -10.05 8.51 -3.60
CA TYR A 162 -9.42 7.85 -2.45
C TYR A 162 -9.02 8.84 -1.33
N ARG A 163 -8.75 10.09 -1.67
CA ARG A 163 -8.50 11.18 -0.72
C ARG A 163 -9.78 11.79 -0.13
N ALA A 164 -10.95 11.37 -0.60
CA ALA A 164 -12.22 11.92 -0.15
C ALA A 164 -12.50 11.58 1.33
N PRO A 165 -13.25 12.44 2.06
CA PRO A 165 -13.60 12.21 3.46
C PRO A 165 -14.61 11.08 3.67
N THR A 166 -15.17 10.52 2.58
CA THR A 166 -16.05 9.35 2.58
C THR A 166 -15.63 8.38 1.46
N PRO A 167 -15.89 7.06 1.59
CA PRO A 167 -15.54 6.07 0.59
C PRO A 167 -16.50 6.03 -0.62
N GLU A 168 -17.52 6.88 -0.67
CA GLU A 168 -18.57 6.85 -1.69
C GLU A 168 -18.04 7.09 -3.10
N LEU A 169 -17.11 8.04 -3.27
CA LEU A 169 -16.50 8.29 -4.57
C LEU A 169 -15.70 7.08 -5.05
N CYS A 170 -14.92 6.43 -4.16
CA CYS A 170 -14.23 5.19 -4.48
C CYS A 170 -15.20 4.06 -4.83
N PHE A 171 -16.31 3.94 -4.10
CA PHE A 171 -17.34 2.96 -4.41
C PHE A 171 -17.94 3.19 -5.80
N GLY A 172 -18.24 4.45 -6.16
CA GLY A 172 -18.75 4.81 -7.48
C GLY A 172 -17.80 4.47 -8.64
N LEU A 173 -16.50 4.32 -8.39
CA LEU A 173 -15.54 3.88 -9.40
C LEU A 173 -15.67 2.39 -9.76
N LEU A 174 -16.26 1.56 -8.90
CA LEU A 174 -16.42 0.13 -9.18
C LEU A 174 -17.37 -0.17 -10.35
N SER A 175 -18.27 0.76 -10.69
CA SER A 175 -19.15 0.62 -11.86
C SER A 175 -18.49 1.00 -13.18
N ARG A 176 -17.23 1.45 -13.16
CA ARG A 176 -16.46 1.85 -14.33
C ARG A 176 -15.44 0.79 -14.72
N ASP A 177 -14.92 0.92 -15.93
CA ASP A 177 -13.83 0.09 -16.47
C ASP A 177 -12.61 0.96 -16.82
N PHE A 178 -11.42 0.41 -16.56
CA PHE A 178 -10.14 1.10 -16.70
C PHE A 178 -9.18 0.26 -17.57
N PRO A 179 -9.38 0.21 -18.90
CA PRO A 179 -8.61 -0.70 -19.76
C PRO A 179 -7.09 -0.43 -19.76
N GLY A 180 -6.67 0.83 -19.57
CA GLY A 180 -5.25 1.19 -19.44
C GLY A 180 -4.66 0.93 -18.04
N LEU A 181 -5.51 0.77 -17.03
CA LEU A 181 -5.13 0.50 -15.63
C LEU A 181 -5.88 -0.73 -15.09
N PRO A 182 -5.64 -1.93 -15.66
CA PRO A 182 -6.48 -3.11 -15.44
C PRO A 182 -6.53 -3.59 -13.98
N PHE A 183 -5.51 -3.28 -13.18
CA PHE A 183 -5.44 -3.69 -11.77
C PHE A 183 -6.06 -2.67 -10.80
N LEU A 184 -6.46 -1.49 -11.27
CA LEU A 184 -7.02 -0.43 -10.42
C LEU A 184 -8.35 -0.84 -9.78
N LYS A 185 -9.29 -1.38 -10.57
CA LYS A 185 -10.60 -1.80 -10.04
C LYS A 185 -10.47 -2.93 -9.01
N PRO A 186 -9.74 -4.03 -9.26
CA PRO A 186 -9.47 -5.04 -8.23
C PRO A 186 -8.78 -4.50 -6.98
N ALA A 187 -7.89 -3.51 -7.12
CA ALA A 187 -7.26 -2.84 -5.97
C ALA A 187 -8.27 -2.04 -5.15
N LEU A 188 -9.15 -1.26 -5.79
CA LEU A 188 -10.22 -0.52 -5.11
C LEU A 188 -11.21 -1.45 -4.39
N GLU A 189 -11.56 -2.60 -5.00
CA GLU A 189 -12.39 -3.62 -4.33
C GLU A 189 -11.72 -4.15 -3.06
N GLN A 190 -10.42 -4.46 -3.12
CA GLN A 190 -9.65 -4.89 -1.94
C GLN A 190 -9.55 -3.80 -0.87
N LEU A 191 -9.37 -2.54 -1.26
CA LEU A 191 -9.35 -1.42 -0.31
C LEU A 191 -10.71 -1.28 0.37
N LEU A 192 -11.81 -1.28 -0.38
CA LEU A 192 -13.16 -1.21 0.18
C LEU A 192 -13.45 -2.40 1.10
N ALA A 193 -12.91 -3.59 0.79
CA ALA A 193 -13.03 -4.76 1.65
C ALA A 193 -12.34 -4.60 3.02
N GLU A 194 -11.41 -3.65 3.18
CA GLU A 194 -10.83 -3.33 4.49
C GLU A 194 -11.72 -2.44 5.36
N LEU A 195 -12.80 -1.87 4.82
CA LEU A 195 -13.83 -1.25 5.66
C LEU A 195 -14.51 -2.33 6.53
N PRO A 196 -14.93 -1.99 7.77
CA PRO A 196 -15.62 -2.93 8.64
C PRO A 196 -16.83 -3.59 7.98
N SER A 197 -16.94 -4.91 8.09
CA SER A 197 -18.15 -5.64 7.68
C SER A 197 -19.35 -5.25 8.56
N PRO A 198 -20.56 -5.12 8.01
CA PRO A 198 -21.76 -4.89 8.82
C PRO A 198 -22.05 -6.04 9.79
N THR A 199 -21.67 -7.27 9.43
CA THR A 199 -21.94 -8.46 10.27
C THR A 199 -20.93 -8.58 11.40
N THR A 200 -19.63 -8.54 11.09
CA THR A 200 -18.57 -8.86 12.06
C THR A 200 -17.82 -7.64 12.58
N GLY A 201 -17.92 -6.48 11.91
CA GLY A 201 -17.13 -5.29 12.25
C GLY A 201 -15.65 -5.38 11.88
N LEU A 202 -15.23 -6.44 11.20
CA LEU A 202 -13.85 -6.66 10.79
C LEU A 202 -13.63 -6.22 9.34
N GLY A 203 -12.45 -5.67 9.06
CA GLY A 203 -11.96 -5.57 7.67
C GLY A 203 -11.57 -6.96 7.12
N ALA A 204 -11.38 -7.07 5.81
CA ALA A 204 -11.04 -8.34 5.15
C ALA A 204 -9.76 -8.98 5.71
N THR A 205 -8.69 -8.21 5.90
CA THR A 205 -7.44 -8.74 6.47
C THR A 205 -7.63 -9.20 7.92
N GLU A 206 -8.40 -8.46 8.72
CA GLU A 206 -8.72 -8.85 10.11
C GLU A 206 -9.51 -10.16 10.16
N ALA A 207 -10.56 -10.29 9.34
CA ALA A 207 -11.35 -11.51 9.25
C ALA A 207 -10.49 -12.70 8.82
N ARG A 208 -9.61 -12.50 7.83
CA ARG A 208 -8.70 -13.54 7.35
C ARG A 208 -7.71 -14.00 8.42
N LEU A 209 -7.18 -13.09 9.23
CA LEU A 209 -6.33 -13.46 10.37
C LEU A 209 -7.10 -14.36 11.36
N LEU A 210 -8.34 -14.00 11.71
CA LEU A 210 -9.16 -14.82 12.61
C LEU A 210 -9.42 -16.21 12.02
N GLU A 211 -9.74 -16.31 10.73
CA GLU A 211 -9.93 -17.59 10.04
C GLU A 211 -8.70 -18.49 10.11
N LEU A 212 -7.52 -17.95 9.83
CA LEU A 212 -6.28 -18.72 9.84
C LEU A 212 -5.92 -19.17 11.26
N ILE A 213 -6.10 -18.31 12.27
CA ILE A 213 -5.90 -18.66 13.67
C ILE A 213 -6.88 -19.76 14.09
N ALA A 214 -8.15 -19.69 13.68
CA ALA A 214 -9.15 -20.73 13.93
C ALA A 214 -8.77 -22.09 13.30
N LYS A 215 -8.11 -22.06 12.14
CA LYS A 215 -7.59 -23.26 11.44
C LYS A 215 -6.29 -23.81 12.05
N GLY A 216 -5.74 -23.16 13.09
CA GLY A 216 -4.56 -23.61 13.82
C GLY A 216 -3.25 -22.92 13.43
N HIS A 217 -3.27 -21.97 12.50
CA HIS A 217 -2.09 -21.15 12.18
C HIS A 217 -1.84 -20.13 13.29
N ASN A 218 -1.10 -20.55 14.30
CA ASN A 218 -0.92 -19.78 15.54
C ASN A 218 0.41 -19.01 15.62
N ARG A 219 1.21 -19.01 14.55
CA ARG A 219 2.50 -18.30 14.49
C ARG A 219 2.44 -17.12 13.53
N THR A 220 2.85 -15.96 14.01
CA THR A 220 2.97 -14.72 13.21
C THR A 220 3.86 -14.90 11.98
N LYS A 221 4.93 -15.69 12.07
CA LYS A 221 5.80 -16.00 10.93
C LYS A 221 5.03 -16.65 9.77
N GLU A 222 4.09 -17.54 10.06
CA GLU A 222 3.28 -18.23 9.06
C GLU A 222 2.21 -17.29 8.48
N LEU A 223 1.62 -16.45 9.32
CA LEU A 223 0.59 -15.49 8.90
C LEU A 223 1.16 -14.34 8.07
N PHE A 224 2.31 -13.79 8.46
CA PHE A 224 2.87 -12.57 7.84
C PHE A 224 3.83 -12.85 6.70
N GLN A 225 3.97 -14.12 6.29
CA GLN A 225 4.85 -14.49 5.19
C GLN A 225 4.35 -13.85 3.88
N PRO A 226 5.16 -13.05 3.18
CA PRO A 226 4.82 -12.55 1.85
C PRO A 226 4.50 -13.71 0.89
N GLY A 227 3.40 -13.60 0.14
CA GLY A 227 2.91 -14.69 -0.73
C GLY A 227 2.40 -15.92 0.03
N GLY A 228 2.22 -15.82 1.35
CA GLY A 228 1.73 -16.89 2.22
C GLY A 228 0.20 -16.96 2.31
N LEU A 229 -0.27 -17.42 3.48
CA LEU A 229 -1.66 -17.86 3.70
C LEU A 229 -2.71 -16.75 3.73
N LEU A 230 -2.29 -15.50 3.96
CA LEU A 230 -3.24 -14.38 4.05
C LEU A 230 -3.94 -14.14 2.71
N GLU A 231 -3.25 -14.31 1.58
CA GLU A 231 -3.74 -14.01 0.22
C GLU A 231 -4.16 -12.54 -0.02
N THR A 232 -4.54 -11.79 1.02
CA THR A 232 -4.77 -10.34 1.03
C THR A 232 -3.46 -9.58 0.95
N ARG A 233 -3.37 -8.58 0.07
CA ARG A 233 -2.13 -7.81 -0.19
C ARG A 233 -2.24 -6.31 0.09
N VAL A 234 -3.28 -5.89 0.84
CA VAL A 234 -3.44 -4.48 1.19
C VAL A 234 -2.31 -4.07 2.13
N PHE A 235 -2.16 -4.79 3.24
CA PHE A 235 -1.17 -4.52 4.28
C PHE A 235 0.08 -5.39 4.13
N ASP A 236 1.24 -4.79 4.38
CA ASP A 236 2.52 -5.49 4.45
C ASP A 236 2.81 -6.01 5.88
N GLN A 237 3.96 -6.67 6.04
CA GLN A 237 4.38 -7.24 7.33
C GLN A 237 4.49 -6.21 8.48
N TRP A 238 4.74 -4.93 8.17
CA TRP A 238 4.86 -3.87 9.17
C TRP A 238 3.50 -3.36 9.61
N GLU A 239 2.51 -3.41 8.73
CA GLU A 239 1.13 -3.00 8.98
C GLU A 239 0.28 -4.13 9.61
N LEU A 240 0.62 -5.40 9.32
CA LEU A 240 -0.04 -6.58 9.88
C LEU A 240 0.16 -6.73 11.40
N GLY A 241 1.31 -6.31 11.93
CA GLY A 241 1.60 -6.35 13.36
C GLY A 241 0.63 -5.48 14.19
N PRO A 242 0.55 -4.16 13.94
CA PRO A 242 -0.41 -3.26 14.58
C PRO A 242 -1.86 -3.70 14.40
N LEU A 243 -2.23 -4.25 13.24
CA LEU A 243 -3.57 -4.77 13.00
C LEU A 243 -3.88 -5.98 13.91
N LEU A 244 -2.94 -6.92 14.04
CA LEU A 244 -3.07 -8.06 14.96
C LEU A 244 -3.11 -7.62 16.43
N GLU A 245 -2.32 -6.62 16.81
CA GLU A 245 -2.39 -6.02 18.15
C GLU A 245 -3.75 -5.36 18.42
N GLY A 246 -4.34 -4.70 17.42
CA GLY A 246 -5.70 -4.16 17.50
C GLY A 246 -6.76 -5.24 17.77
N LEU A 247 -6.60 -6.43 17.20
CA LEU A 247 -7.49 -7.58 17.46
C LEU A 247 -7.27 -8.22 18.84
N ALA A 248 -6.09 -8.02 19.43
CA ALA A 248 -5.69 -8.60 20.71
C ALA A 248 -5.72 -7.59 21.88
N SER A 249 -6.20 -6.37 21.62
CA SER A 249 -6.33 -5.30 22.61
C SER A 249 -7.76 -4.74 22.61
N GLY A 250 -8.01 -3.81 23.53
CA GLY A 250 -9.34 -3.22 23.74
C GLY A 250 -10.15 -3.92 24.82
N PRO A 251 -11.39 -3.44 25.07
CA PRO A 251 -12.26 -3.97 26.14
C PRO A 251 -12.60 -5.45 25.98
N MET A 252 -12.70 -5.94 24.74
CA MET A 252 -13.07 -7.32 24.45
C MET A 252 -12.19 -7.88 23.31
N PRO A 253 -10.97 -8.37 23.61
CA PRO A 253 -10.04 -8.83 22.58
C PRO A 253 -10.57 -10.08 21.86
N ALA A 254 -10.42 -10.12 20.53
CA ALA A 254 -10.78 -11.27 19.70
C ALA A 254 -9.65 -12.31 19.61
N VAL A 255 -8.41 -11.86 19.76
CA VAL A 255 -7.20 -12.71 19.70
C VAL A 255 -6.47 -12.66 21.03
N GLY A 256 -6.02 -13.82 21.51
CA GLY A 256 -5.14 -13.96 22.66
C GLY A 256 -3.76 -14.52 22.27
N GLY A 257 -2.85 -14.55 23.24
CA GLY A 257 -1.56 -15.23 23.11
C GLY A 257 -0.45 -14.44 22.41
N LEU A 258 -0.64 -13.12 22.22
CA LEU A 258 0.45 -12.20 21.95
C LEU A 258 1.41 -12.13 23.14
N ASP A 259 2.71 -12.00 22.86
CA ASP A 259 3.73 -11.77 23.88
C ASP A 259 3.49 -10.43 24.58
N SER A 260 3.36 -10.45 25.91
CA SER A 260 3.03 -9.27 26.72
C SER A 260 4.04 -8.15 26.60
N LYS A 261 5.28 -8.42 26.17
CA LYS A 261 6.27 -7.36 25.91
C LYS A 261 5.84 -6.42 24.78
N LEU A 262 4.98 -6.84 23.86
CA LEU A 262 4.49 -5.96 22.78
C LEU A 262 3.79 -4.70 23.34
N ALA A 263 3.17 -4.81 24.52
CA ALA A 263 2.50 -3.69 25.18
C ALA A 263 3.46 -2.62 25.74
N THR A 264 4.73 -2.97 26.00
CA THR A 264 5.71 -2.05 26.60
C THR A 264 6.83 -1.65 25.63
N LEU A 265 7.02 -2.40 24.54
CA LEU A 265 8.03 -2.10 23.54
C LEU A 265 7.62 -0.89 22.70
N ALA A 266 8.54 0.06 22.55
CA ALA A 266 8.32 1.24 21.73
C ALA A 266 8.02 0.84 20.27
N PRO A 267 7.09 1.52 19.56
CA PRO A 267 6.74 1.19 18.18
C PRO A 267 7.94 1.13 17.21
N HIS A 268 8.97 1.94 17.45
CA HIS A 268 10.18 2.00 16.62
C HIS A 268 11.21 0.91 16.95
N ASP A 269 11.04 0.12 18.03
CA ASP A 269 11.92 -1.02 18.32
C ASP A 269 11.55 -2.23 17.45
N ALA A 270 11.83 -2.13 16.15
CA ALA A 270 11.53 -3.15 15.16
C ALA A 270 12.11 -4.52 15.54
N ARG A 271 13.32 -4.55 16.12
CA ARG A 271 14.01 -5.80 16.51
C ARG A 271 13.32 -6.46 17.70
N GLY A 272 13.06 -5.70 18.76
CA GLY A 272 12.39 -6.20 19.95
C GLY A 272 10.97 -6.68 19.66
N ARG A 273 10.22 -5.91 18.87
CA ARG A 273 8.85 -6.24 18.45
C ARG A 273 8.81 -7.50 17.59
N ASN A 274 9.70 -7.65 16.60
CA ASN A 274 9.81 -8.87 15.80
C ASN A 274 10.10 -10.10 16.68
N ALA A 275 11.01 -9.97 17.65
CA ALA A 275 11.30 -11.05 18.58
C ALA A 275 10.08 -11.44 19.43
N ALA A 276 9.28 -10.47 19.89
CA ALA A 276 8.05 -10.71 20.63
C ALA A 276 6.97 -11.39 19.77
N PHE A 277 6.79 -10.95 18.52
CA PHE A 277 5.88 -11.61 17.59
C PHE A 277 6.26 -13.08 17.33
N ARG A 278 7.55 -13.41 17.22
CA ARG A 278 8.00 -14.81 17.05
C ARG A 278 7.70 -15.71 18.25
N ARG A 279 7.68 -15.16 19.47
CA ARG A 279 7.35 -15.87 20.70
C ARG A 279 5.84 -16.05 20.90
N SER A 280 5.04 -15.19 20.29
CA SER A 280 3.57 -15.23 20.37
C SER A 280 2.99 -16.55 19.86
N ARG A 281 1.90 -17.01 20.50
CA ARG A 281 1.13 -18.22 20.14
C ARG A 281 -0.33 -17.86 20.12
N LEU A 282 -0.82 -17.54 18.92
CA LEU A 282 -2.13 -16.93 18.74
C LEU A 282 -3.26 -17.95 18.96
N LEU A 283 -4.33 -17.49 19.59
CA LEU A 283 -5.58 -18.24 19.72
C LEU A 283 -6.76 -17.28 19.66
N LEU A 284 -7.91 -17.79 19.20
CA LEU A 284 -9.15 -17.01 19.29
C LEU A 284 -9.71 -17.08 20.71
N THR A 285 -10.10 -15.93 21.23
CA THR A 285 -10.94 -15.85 22.43
C THR A 285 -12.35 -16.34 22.10
N ASP A 286 -13.19 -16.59 23.11
CA ASP A 286 -14.59 -16.98 22.85
C ASP A 286 -15.36 -15.86 22.12
N PHE A 287 -15.01 -14.61 22.41
CA PHE A 287 -15.48 -13.46 21.65
C PHE A 287 -15.00 -13.51 20.19
N GLY A 288 -13.70 -13.75 19.93
CA GLY A 288 -13.17 -13.88 18.57
C GLY A 288 -13.84 -14.99 17.77
N LYS A 289 -14.16 -16.12 18.40
CA LYS A 289 -14.93 -17.21 17.78
C LYS A 289 -16.37 -16.79 17.46
N ALA A 290 -17.02 -16.01 18.33
CA ALA A 290 -18.37 -15.50 18.09
C ALA A 290 -18.39 -14.48 16.95
N VAL A 291 -17.43 -13.55 16.92
CA VAL A 291 -17.24 -12.58 15.83
C VAL A 291 -16.98 -13.29 14.50
N LEU A 292 -16.05 -14.24 14.47
CA LEU A 292 -15.74 -14.99 13.24
C LEU A 292 -16.96 -15.76 12.71
N ALA A 293 -17.81 -16.28 13.60
CA ALA A 293 -19.03 -16.96 13.22
C ALA A 293 -20.20 -16.02 12.87
N GLY A 294 -19.99 -14.70 12.88
CA GLY A 294 -21.03 -13.70 12.61
C GLY A 294 -22.11 -13.59 13.69
N ARG A 295 -21.84 -14.10 14.90
CA ARG A 295 -22.76 -14.04 16.05
C ARG A 295 -22.58 -12.78 16.90
N ASP A 296 -21.49 -12.06 16.72
CA ASP A 296 -21.21 -10.79 17.38
C ASP A 296 -20.41 -9.87 16.44
N ASN A 297 -20.32 -8.59 16.77
CA ASN A 297 -19.64 -7.57 16.00
C ASN A 297 -18.48 -6.97 16.80
N PHE A 298 -17.26 -7.04 16.25
CA PHE A 298 -16.05 -6.57 16.91
C PHE A 298 -16.12 -5.08 17.31
N ARG A 299 -16.73 -4.25 16.48
CA ARG A 299 -16.80 -2.79 16.66
C ARG A 299 -17.86 -2.33 17.64
N SER A 300 -18.78 -3.22 18.03
CA SER A 300 -19.74 -2.97 19.10
C SER A 300 -19.07 -2.92 20.48
N HIS A 301 -17.95 -3.64 20.66
CA HIS A 301 -17.24 -3.73 21.94
C HIS A 301 -15.87 -3.05 21.92
N ASN A 302 -15.24 -2.97 20.76
CA ASN A 302 -13.90 -2.39 20.59
C ASN A 302 -13.96 -1.16 19.68
N PRO A 303 -13.83 0.04 20.25
CA PRO A 303 -13.87 1.28 19.48
C PRO A 303 -12.80 1.32 18.38
N ILE A 304 -13.11 2.05 17.31
CA ILE A 304 -12.20 2.25 16.18
C ILE A 304 -11.87 3.73 16.02
N ARG A 305 -10.61 4.01 15.71
CA ARG A 305 -10.15 5.28 15.17
C ARG A 305 -9.03 5.00 14.18
N ARG A 306 -9.38 4.87 12.89
CA ARG A 306 -8.46 4.43 11.83
C ARG A 306 -8.73 5.19 10.55
N TRP A 307 -7.68 5.53 9.83
CA TRP A 307 -7.80 6.08 8.48
C TRP A 307 -7.99 4.99 7.44
N TRP A 308 -8.86 5.26 6.47
CA TRP A 308 -9.02 4.54 5.22
C TRP A 308 -8.90 5.58 4.11
N GLY A 309 -7.75 5.66 3.44
CA GLY A 309 -7.45 6.80 2.56
C GLY A 309 -7.72 8.14 3.25
N GLY A 310 -8.54 9.00 2.63
CA GLY A 310 -8.99 10.27 3.20
C GLY A 310 -10.14 10.19 4.21
N THR A 311 -10.68 9.00 4.50
CA THR A 311 -11.79 8.80 5.43
C THR A 311 -11.28 8.42 6.82
N LEU A 312 -11.57 9.24 7.83
CA LEU A 312 -11.35 8.87 9.23
C LEU A 312 -12.56 8.07 9.76
N LEU A 313 -12.36 6.78 9.99
CA LEU A 313 -13.35 5.89 10.59
C LEU A 313 -13.35 6.07 12.11
N THR A 314 -14.53 6.34 12.66
CA THR A 314 -14.83 6.28 14.10
C THR A 314 -16.13 5.48 14.31
N ASN A 315 -16.49 5.16 15.55
CA ASN A 315 -17.78 4.51 15.83
C ASN A 315 -18.98 5.38 15.39
N GLU A 316 -18.86 6.71 15.40
CA GLU A 316 -19.89 7.65 14.94
C GLU A 316 -19.89 7.84 13.41
N ARG A 317 -18.78 7.48 12.74
CA ARG A 317 -18.59 7.61 11.29
C ARG A 317 -18.19 6.26 10.69
N LEU A 318 -18.94 5.22 11.03
CA LEU A 318 -18.59 3.85 10.70
C LEU A 318 -19.14 3.42 9.33
N TRP A 319 -18.44 3.83 8.28
CA TRP A 319 -18.65 3.27 6.95
C TRP A 319 -18.36 1.77 6.94
N ARG A 320 -19.26 1.00 6.34
CA ARG A 320 -19.18 -0.46 6.32
C ARG A 320 -19.26 -0.99 4.90
N TRP A 321 -18.53 -2.07 4.63
CA TRP A 321 -18.56 -2.75 3.34
C TRP A 321 -19.14 -4.14 3.47
N ASN A 322 -20.14 -4.45 2.65
CA ASN A 322 -20.66 -5.81 2.50
C ASN A 322 -20.03 -6.47 1.27
N PRO A 323 -19.10 -7.43 1.44
CA PRO A 323 -18.43 -8.06 0.31
C PRO A 323 -19.37 -8.99 -0.49
N GLN A 324 -20.42 -9.56 0.13
CA GLN A 324 -21.37 -10.45 -0.56
C GLN A 324 -22.27 -9.68 -1.54
N SER A 325 -22.85 -8.57 -1.09
CA SER A 325 -23.70 -7.72 -1.95
C SER A 325 -22.90 -6.65 -2.71
N ARG A 326 -21.59 -6.55 -2.48
CA ARG A 326 -20.70 -5.49 -3.00
C ARG A 326 -21.30 -4.11 -2.80
N SER A 327 -21.75 -3.83 -1.57
CA SER A 327 -22.45 -2.60 -1.24
C SER A 327 -21.79 -1.86 -0.08
N LEU A 328 -21.76 -0.53 -0.21
CA LEU A 328 -21.33 0.37 0.84
C LEU A 328 -22.52 0.76 1.73
N ALA A 329 -22.35 0.67 3.04
CA ALA A 329 -23.32 1.14 4.04
C ALA A 329 -22.76 2.37 4.76
N ALA A 330 -23.57 3.43 4.80
CA ALA A 330 -23.27 4.66 5.52
C ALA A 330 -23.25 4.42 7.06
N PRO A 331 -22.63 5.34 7.83
CA PRO A 331 -22.60 5.30 9.29
C PRO A 331 -23.98 5.07 9.92
#